data_AF-A0A537MS72-F1
#
_entry.id   AF-A0A537MS72-F1
#
_cell.length_a   1.000
_cell.length_b   1.000
_cell.length_c   1.000
_cell.angle_alpha   90.00
_cell.angle_beta   90.00
_cell.angle_gamma   90.00
#
_symmetry.space_group_name_H-M   'P 1'
#
loop_
_entity.id
_entity.type
_entity.pdbx_description
1 polymer ?
#
loop_
_entity_poly.entity_id
_entity_poly.type
_entity_poly.pdbx_seq_one_letter_code
_entity_poly.pdbx_strand_id
1 'polypeptide(L)'
;VYPSYYGAQSYDAIMLIASAAEALKGDLSSKDKVRAELKKANFKSLRGDFKFNTNQFPIQNFYIQEAVKDPQGAMTVKTIATAVTAAKDSYYEKCSMK
;
A
#
# COMPACT_ATOMS: atom_id res chain seq x y z
N VAL A 1 1.44 5.76 -21.72
CA VAL A 1 1.57 6.62 -20.51
C VAL A 1 1.72 5.69 -19.32
N TYR A 2 2.76 5.88 -18.49
CA TYR A 2 2.92 5.12 -17.25
C TYR A 2 2.04 5.74 -16.15
N PRO A 3 1.40 4.94 -15.29
CA PRO A 3 0.72 5.47 -14.12
C PRO A 3 1.73 6.20 -13.23
N SER A 4 1.31 7.34 -12.66
CA SER A 4 2.14 8.01 -11.67
C SER A 4 2.25 7.17 -10.39
N TYR A 5 3.28 7.43 -9.61
CA TYR A 5 3.43 6.84 -8.28
C TYR A 5 2.17 7.06 -7.41
N TYR A 6 1.60 8.26 -7.44
CA TYR A 6 0.34 8.58 -6.75
C TYR A 6 -0.86 7.81 -7.33
N GLY A 7 -0.88 7.54 -8.64
CA GLY A 7 -1.89 6.68 -9.25
C GLY A 7 -1.87 5.26 -8.69
N ALA A 8 -0.68 4.69 -8.49
CA ALA A 8 -0.53 3.39 -7.84
C ALA A 8 -1.01 3.40 -6.37
N GLN A 9 -0.78 4.49 -5.63
CA GLN A 9 -1.30 4.64 -4.26
C GLN A 9 -2.82 4.70 -4.21
N SER A 10 -3.45 5.46 -5.11
CA SER A 10 -4.91 5.51 -5.23
C SER A 10 -5.50 4.15 -5.61
N TYR A 11 -4.83 3.40 -6.48
CA TYR A 11 -5.22 2.04 -6.83
C TYR A 11 -5.18 1.11 -5.61
N ASP A 12 -4.09 1.10 -4.86
CA ASP A 12 -3.99 0.33 -3.62
C ASP A 12 -5.09 0.71 -2.61
N ALA A 13 -5.38 2.01 -2.47
CA ALA A 13 -6.42 2.49 -1.56
C ALA A 13 -7.81 1.98 -1.94
N ILE A 14 -8.18 2.02 -3.22
CA ILE A 14 -9.49 1.52 -3.65
C ILE A 14 -9.56 -0.01 -3.55
N MET A 15 -8.46 -0.73 -3.82
CA MET A 15 -8.41 -2.18 -3.65
C MET A 15 -8.55 -2.60 -2.19
N LEU A 16 -7.96 -1.84 -1.26
CA LEU A 16 -8.16 -2.02 0.17
C LEU A 16 -9.63 -1.82 0.55
N ILE A 17 -10.27 -0.75 0.09
CA ILE A 17 -11.69 -0.46 0.36
C ILE A 17 -12.58 -1.56 -0.23
N ALA A 18 -12.31 -1.98 -1.46
CA ALA A 18 -13.03 -3.07 -2.12
C ALA A 18 -12.94 -4.37 -1.31
N SER A 19 -11.74 -4.73 -0.82
CA SER A 19 -11.57 -5.96 -0.02
C SER A 19 -12.44 -5.97 1.25
N ALA A 20 -12.59 -4.83 1.91
CA ALA A 20 -13.45 -4.71 3.09
C ALA A 20 -14.94 -4.77 2.72
N ALA A 21 -15.35 -4.11 1.63
CA ALA A 21 -16.73 -4.15 1.15
C ALA A 21 -17.14 -5.56 0.73
N GLU A 22 -16.28 -6.29 0.04
CA GLU A 22 -16.48 -7.68 -0.36
C GLU A 22 -16.60 -8.60 0.86
N ALA A 23 -15.70 -8.48 1.83
CA ALA A 23 -15.71 -9.28 3.05
C ALA A 23 -17.01 -9.07 3.87
N LEU A 24 -17.55 -7.85 3.85
CA LEU A 24 -18.79 -7.48 4.53
C LEU A 24 -20.04 -7.66 3.67
N LYS A 25 -19.91 -8.18 2.44
CA LYS A 25 -21.01 -8.34 1.48
C LYS A 25 -21.80 -7.03 1.27
N GLY A 26 -21.10 -5.90 1.32
CA GLY A 26 -21.67 -4.55 1.19
C GLY A 26 -22.30 -3.96 2.45
N ASP A 27 -22.38 -4.67 3.58
CA ASP A 27 -22.87 -4.10 4.84
C ASP A 27 -21.79 -3.23 5.52
N LEU A 28 -21.84 -1.93 5.23
CA LEU A 28 -20.92 -0.93 5.79
C LEU A 28 -21.52 -0.17 6.98
N SER A 29 -22.66 -0.62 7.52
CA SER A 29 -23.37 0.07 8.60
C SER A 29 -22.57 0.12 9.91
N SER A 30 -21.76 -0.91 10.18
CA SER A 30 -20.90 -0.98 11.35
C SER A 30 -19.49 -0.50 11.04
N LYS A 31 -19.16 0.71 11.50
CA LYS A 31 -17.81 1.29 11.36
C LYS A 31 -16.72 0.40 11.96
N ASP A 32 -17.01 -0.30 13.06
CA ASP A 32 -16.03 -1.18 13.70
C ASP A 32 -15.76 -2.44 12.87
N LYS A 33 -16.79 -3.04 12.26
CA LYS A 33 -16.59 -4.14 11.29
C LYS A 33 -15.79 -3.66 10.08
N VAL A 34 -16.11 -2.49 9.52
CA VAL A 34 -15.36 -1.91 8.39
C VAL A 34 -13.89 -1.69 8.76
N ARG A 35 -13.60 -1.07 9.91
CA ARG A 35 -12.22 -0.87 10.39
C ARG A 35 -11.50 -2.20 10.60
N ALA A 36 -12.18 -3.21 11.13
CA ALA A 36 -11.59 -4.53 11.36
C ALA A 36 -11.17 -5.19 10.04
N GLU A 37 -12.01 -5.13 9.00
CA GLU A 37 -11.65 -5.68 7.68
C GLU A 37 -10.54 -4.89 7.00
N LEU A 38 -10.58 -3.55 7.05
CA LEU A 38 -9.51 -2.71 6.49
C LEU A 38 -8.15 -3.01 7.15
N LYS A 39 -8.11 -3.23 8.48
CA LYS A 39 -6.88 -3.58 9.20
C LYS A 39 -6.25 -4.90 8.74
N LYS A 40 -7.03 -5.82 8.17
CA LYS A 40 -6.49 -7.08 7.61
C LYS A 40 -5.67 -6.85 6.34
N ALA A 41 -5.89 -5.73 5.64
CA ALA A 41 -5.23 -5.41 4.38
C ALA A 41 -5.30 -6.57 3.35
N ASN A 42 -6.48 -7.18 3.20
CA ASN A 42 -6.66 -8.37 2.38
C ASN A 42 -6.78 -8.04 0.88
N PHE A 43 -5.74 -7.43 0.33
CA PHE A 43 -5.63 -7.11 -1.09
C PHE A 43 -4.19 -7.27 -1.55
N LYS A 44 -3.98 -7.47 -2.85
CA LYS A 44 -2.64 -7.56 -3.44
C LYS A 44 -2.12 -6.16 -3.75
N SER A 45 -1.31 -5.60 -2.86
CA SER A 45 -0.69 -4.29 -3.06
C SER A 45 0.29 -4.30 -4.24
N LEU A 46 0.31 -3.20 -5.02
CA LEU A 46 1.31 -2.97 -6.06
C LEU A 46 2.72 -2.75 -5.50
N ARG A 47 2.84 -2.54 -4.18
CA ARG A 47 4.12 -2.36 -3.48
C ARG A 47 4.78 -3.68 -3.05
N GLY A 48 4.17 -4.82 -3.38
CA GLY A 48 4.61 -6.14 -2.96
C GLY A 48 4.00 -6.53 -1.61
N ASP A 49 4.78 -7.20 -0.76
CA ASP A 49 4.34 -7.60 0.58
C ASP A 49 3.95 -6.38 1.40
N PHE A 50 2.69 -6.35 1.82
CA PHE A 50 2.07 -5.23 2.50
C PHE A 50 1.26 -5.71 3.70
N LYS A 51 1.45 -5.05 4.84
CA LYS A 51 0.55 -5.14 5.98
C LYS A 51 0.61 -3.86 6.79
N PHE A 52 -0.41 -3.61 7.58
CA PHE A 52 -0.35 -2.50 8.54
C PHE A 52 0.49 -2.86 9.77
N ASN A 53 1.23 -1.87 10.26
CA ASN A 53 1.89 -1.87 11.55
C ASN A 53 0.87 -1.54 12.66
N THR A 54 1.30 -1.52 13.92
CA THR A 54 0.44 -1.27 15.08
C THR A 54 -0.26 0.10 15.05
N ASN A 55 0.33 1.08 14.36
CA ASN A 55 -0.15 2.46 14.19
C ASN A 55 -0.87 2.69 12.84
N GLN A 56 -1.22 1.64 12.11
CA GLN A 56 -1.81 1.73 10.76
C GLN A 56 -0.90 2.33 9.66
N PHE A 57 0.39 2.54 9.93
CA PHE A 57 1.36 2.77 8.85
C PHE A 57 1.72 1.46 8.16
N PRO A 58 2.14 1.50 6.89
CA PRO A 58 2.47 0.29 6.16
C PRO A 58 3.83 -0.28 6.57
N ILE A 59 3.88 -1.59 6.76
CA ILE A 59 5.10 -2.38 6.70
C ILE A 59 5.26 -2.82 5.24
N GLN A 60 6.32 -2.37 4.59
CA GLN A 60 6.51 -2.53 3.14
C GLN A 60 7.99 -2.57 2.77
N ASN A 61 8.28 -3.01 1.55
CA ASN A 61 9.61 -2.89 0.98
C ASN A 61 9.88 -1.47 0.47
N PHE A 62 11.14 -1.07 0.49
CA PHE A 62 11.62 0.13 -0.20
C PHE A 62 12.59 -0.26 -1.31
N TYR A 63 12.46 0.37 -2.47
CA TYR A 63 13.17 0.01 -3.69
C TYR A 63 14.11 1.12 -4.14
N ILE A 64 15.26 0.72 -4.70
CA ILE A 64 16.13 1.64 -5.43
C ILE A 64 15.61 1.70 -6.88
N GLN A 65 15.39 2.91 -7.36
CA GLN A 65 14.91 3.17 -8.72
C GLN A 65 15.90 4.04 -9.48
N GLU A 66 16.06 3.75 -10.76
CA GLU A 66 16.86 4.51 -11.70
C GLU A 66 15.96 5.22 -12.72
N ALA A 67 16.22 6.50 -12.98
CA ALA A 67 15.54 7.25 -14.04
C ALA A 67 16.14 6.85 -15.39
N VAL A 68 15.30 6.29 -16.27
CA VAL A 68 15.73 5.76 -17.57
C VAL A 68 14.82 6.28 -18.68
N LYS A 69 15.30 6.22 -19.94
CA LYS A 69 14.44 6.37 -21.11
C LYS A 69 13.90 5.00 -21.53
N ASP A 70 12.62 4.90 -21.80
CA ASP A 70 12.02 3.72 -22.41
C ASP A 70 12.36 3.63 -23.92
N PRO A 71 12.02 2.53 -24.62
CA PRO A 71 12.30 2.39 -26.05
C PRO A 71 11.65 3.46 -26.94
N GLN A 72 10.64 4.17 -26.42
CA GLN A 72 9.93 5.25 -27.09
C GLN A 72 10.53 6.63 -26.75
N GLY A 73 11.59 6.67 -25.94
CA GLY A 73 12.32 7.88 -25.55
C GLY A 73 11.71 8.64 -24.36
N ALA A 74 10.63 8.13 -23.75
CA ALA A 74 10.00 8.76 -22.59
C ALA A 74 10.76 8.45 -21.31
N MET A 75 10.87 9.43 -20.40
CA MET A 75 11.46 9.22 -19.09
C MET A 75 10.53 8.37 -18.21
N THR A 76 11.10 7.37 -17.55
CA THR A 76 10.42 6.48 -16.60
C THR A 76 11.37 6.06 -15.48
N VAL A 77 10.88 5.29 -14.52
CA VAL A 77 11.69 4.72 -13.43
C VAL A 77 11.74 3.21 -13.54
N LYS A 78 12.94 2.64 -13.41
CA LYS A 78 13.17 1.19 -13.37
C LYS A 78 13.62 0.80 -11.96
N THR A 79 12.94 -0.15 -11.34
CA THR A 79 13.41 -0.76 -10.09
C THR A 79 14.66 -1.60 -10.37
N ILE A 80 15.76 -1.31 -9.66
CA ILE A 80 17.05 -1.99 -9.85
C ILE A 80 17.46 -2.85 -8.66
N ALA A 81 16.93 -2.57 -7.46
CA ALA A 81 17.19 -3.36 -6.26
C ALA A 81 16.11 -3.12 -5.19
N THR A 82 16.02 -4.04 -4.23
CA THR A 82 15.29 -3.81 -2.97
C THR A 82 16.27 -3.28 -1.94
N ALA A 83 16.05 -2.06 -1.44
CA ALA A 83 16.92 -1.42 -0.46
C ALA A 83 16.65 -1.93 0.96
N VAL A 84 15.37 -2.05 1.32
CA VAL A 84 14.93 -2.48 2.66
C VAL A 84 13.73 -3.39 2.51
N THR A 85 13.75 -4.52 3.22
CA THR A 85 12.63 -5.46 3.28
C THR A 85 11.81 -5.24 4.54
N ALA A 86 10.48 -5.32 4.43
CA ALA A 86 9.54 -5.23 5.55
C ALA A 86 9.82 -4.06 6.53
N ALA A 87 10.12 -2.88 5.98
CA ALA A 87 10.44 -1.69 6.75
C ALA A 87 9.23 -1.26 7.59
N LYS A 88 9.46 -1.03 8.88
CA LYS A 88 8.50 -0.40 9.79
C LYS A 88 8.81 1.10 9.88
N ASP A 89 7.78 1.94 10.00
CA ASP A 89 8.03 3.34 10.32
C ASP A 89 8.76 3.47 11.66
N SER A 90 9.66 4.45 11.82
CA SER A 90 10.54 4.54 12.99
C SER A 90 9.84 4.99 14.28
N TYR A 91 8.55 5.37 14.21
CA TYR A 91 7.84 6.01 15.31
C TYR A 91 6.57 5.25 15.72
N TYR A 92 6.40 4.01 15.26
CA TYR A 92 5.21 3.21 15.52
C TYR A 92 4.90 3.04 17.01
N GLU A 93 5.93 2.97 17.84
CA GLU A 93 5.82 2.86 19.31
C GLU A 93 5.35 4.16 19.97
N LYS A 94 5.53 5.30 19.31
CA LYS A 94 5.09 6.62 19.80
C LYS A 94 3.61 6.91 19.47
N CYS A 95 2.98 6.07 18.67
CA CYS A 95 1.56 6.21 18.31
C CYS A 95 0.72 5.19 19.08
N SER A 96 0.24 5.60 20.26
CA SER A 96 -0.70 4.81 21.04
C SER A 96 -2.11 4.91 20.45
N MET A 97 -2.39 4.06 19.45
CA MET A 97 -3.72 3.93 18.86
C MET A 97 -4.73 3.50 19.93
N LYS A 98 -5.82 4.26 20.09
CA LYS A 98 -6.93 3.97 21.00
C LYS A 98 -8.07 3.24 20.27
#